data_AF-A0A8E2DHN6-F1
#
_entry.id   AF-A0A8E2DHN6-F1
#
_cell.length_a   1.000
_cell.length_b   1.000
_cell.length_c   1.000
_cell.angle_alpha   90.00
_cell.angle_beta   90.00
_cell.angle_gamma   90.00
#
_symmetry.space_group_name_H-M   'P 1'
#
loop_
_entity.id
_entity.type
_entity.pdbx_description
1 polymer ?
#
loop_
_entity_poly.entity_id
_entity_poly.type
_entity_poly.pdbx_seq_one_letter_code
_entity_poly.pdbx_strand_id
1 'polypeptide(L)' 'LAYIEWFTPFSIADTTTGFYTLSRSTHRHRHHAVIVPATDIVQSCYLIPHWG' A
#
# COMPACT_ATOMS: atom_id res chain seq x y z
N LEU A 1 13.20 2.23 13.96
CA LEU A 1 12.94 1.33 12.81
C LEU A 1 11.44 1.29 12.59
N ALA A 2 11.00 1.16 11.34
CA ALA A 2 9.61 1.06 10.95
C ALA A 2 9.41 -0.21 10.11
N TYR A 3 8.32 -0.93 10.34
CA TYR A 3 7.89 -2.09 9.56
C TYR A 3 6.90 -1.63 8.50
N ILE A 4 7.18 -1.93 7.23
CA ILE A 4 6.37 -1.51 6.09
C ILE A 4 5.89 -2.76 5.36
N GLU A 5 4.59 -2.83 5.09
CA GLU A 5 4.00 -3.79 4.15
C GLU A 5 3.75 -3.11 2.80
N TRP A 6 4.19 -3.75 1.72
CA TRP A 6 4.02 -3.23 0.38
C TRP A 6 2.64 -3.60 -0.20
N PHE A 7 2.04 -2.68 -0.93
CA PHE A 7 0.89 -2.94 -1.80
C PHE A 7 1.36 -3.19 -3.24
N THR A 8 0.50 -3.81 -4.05
CA THR A 8 0.70 -3.86 -5.50
C THR A 8 0.65 -2.46 -6.10
N PRO A 9 1.36 -2.19 -7.21
CA PRO A 9 1.20 -0.94 -7.94
C PRO A 9 -0.27 -0.64 -8.24
N PHE A 10 -0.63 0.64 -8.27
CA PHE A 10 -1.99 1.05 -8.62
C PHE A 10 -2.34 0.52 -10.02
N SER A 11 -3.43 -0.24 -10.08
CA SER A 11 -3.99 -0.75 -11.32
C SER A 11 -4.97 0.24 -11.93
N ILE A 12 -5.76 -0.19 -12.91
CA ILE A 12 -6.85 0.63 -13.45
C ILE A 12 -7.82 0.96 -12.31
N ALA A 13 -8.14 2.25 -12.18
CA ALA A 13 -9.13 2.71 -11.22
C ALA A 13 -10.50 2.08 -11.53
N ASP A 14 -11.25 1.74 -10.48
CA ASP A 14 -12.60 1.22 -10.64
C ASP A 14 -13.48 2.23 -11.38
N THR A 15 -14.14 1.79 -12.45
CA THR A 15 -14.89 2.68 -13.35
C THR A 15 -16.15 3.27 -12.70
N THR A 16 -16.62 2.70 -11.59
CA THR A 16 -17.82 3.15 -10.89
C THR A 16 -17.49 4.19 -9.83
N THR A 17 -16.41 3.98 -9.08
CA THR A 17 -16.02 4.82 -7.93
C THR A 17 -14.88 5.79 -8.25
N GLY A 18 -14.09 5.53 -9.29
CA GLY A 18 -12.88 6.27 -9.62
C GLY A 18 -11.70 6.01 -8.67
N PHE A 19 -11.84 5.09 -7.71
CA PHE A 19 -10.79 4.76 -6.75
C PHE A 19 -9.88 3.62 -7.23
N TYR A 20 -8.65 3.59 -6.70
CA TYR A 20 -7.74 2.48 -6.91
C TYR A 20 -8.01 1.36 -5.91
N THR A 21 -8.18 0.14 -6.42
CA THR A 21 -8.22 -1.05 -5.57
C THR A 21 -6.80 -1.42 -5.14
N LEU A 22 -6.56 -1.41 -3.84
CA LEU A 22 -5.27 -1.80 -3.26
C LEU A 22 -5.28 -3.29 -2.91
N SER A 23 -4.24 -4.01 -3.32
CA SER A 23 -3.98 -5.39 -2.90
C SER A 23 -2.63 -5.49 -2.21
N ARG A 24 -2.52 -6.28 -1.15
CA ARG A 24 -1.22 -6.50 -0.49
C ARG A 24 -0.27 -7.22 -1.44
N SER A 25 0.96 -6.72 -1.56
CA SER A 25 2.01 -7.40 -2.29
C SER A 25 2.43 -8.66 -1.53
N THR A 26 2.61 -9.76 -2.25
CA THR A 26 3.09 -11.02 -1.67
C THR A 26 4.32 -11.51 -2.41
N HIS A 27 5.26 -12.08 -1.67
CA HIS A 27 6.43 -12.76 -2.21
C HIS A 27 6.53 -14.13 -1.56
N ARG A 28 6.54 -15.20 -2.37
CA ARG A 28 6.52 -16.61 -1.92
C ARG A 28 5.41 -16.89 -0.88
N HIS A 29 4.18 -16.47 -1.17
CA HIS A 29 3.00 -16.67 -0.33
C HIS A 29 3.06 -15.98 1.05
N ARG A 30 3.95 -15.01 1.23
CA ARG A 30 4.05 -14.19 2.45
C ARG A 30 3.91 -12.71 2.09
N HIS A 31 3.46 -11.89 3.03
CA HIS A 31 3.43 -10.44 2.84
C HIS A 31 4.81 -9.92 2.50
N HIS A 32 4.90 -9.13 1.44
CA HIS A 32 6.13 -8.45 1.11
C HIS A 32 6.29 -7.28 2.07
N ALA A 33 7.23 -7.42 3.00
CA ALA A 33 7.50 -6.42 4.02
C ALA A 33 8.99 -6.15 4.18
N VAL A 34 9.33 -4.96 4.69
CA VAL A 34 10.69 -4.52 4.96
C VAL A 34 10.75 -3.74 6.27
N ILE A 35 11.90 -3.79 6.94
CA ILE A 35 12.19 -2.95 8.10
C ILE A 35 13.18 -1.88 7.66
N VAL A 36 12.82 -0.62 7.82
CA VAL A 36 13.66 0.54 7.46
C VAL A 36 13.92 1.44 8.67
N PRO A 37 15.01 2.23 8.69
CA PRO A 37 15.13 3.38 9.58
C PRO A 37 13.91 4.31 9.45
N ALA A 38 13.42 4.85 10.57
CA ALA A 38 12.29 5.77 10.53
C ALA A 38 12.64 7.09 9.81
N THR A 39 13.92 7.42 9.74
CA THR A 39 14.48 8.57 9.00
C THR A 39 14.30 8.47 7.49
N ASP A 40 14.05 7.27 6.95
CA ASP A 40 13.85 7.05 5.52
C ASP A 40 12.39 7.38 5.12
N ILE A 41 11.49 7.56 6.08
CA ILE A 41 10.10 7.96 5.86
C ILE A 41 10.05 9.49 5.78
N VAL A 42 9.86 10.00 4.56
CA VAL A 42 9.79 11.46 4.32
C VAL A 42 8.55 12.07 4.95
N GLN A 43 7.36 11.49 4.70
CA GLN A 43 6.09 11.97 5.24
C GLN A 43 5.00 10.89 5.13
N SER A 44 3.99 10.99 5.98
CA SER A 44 2.76 10.20 5.84
C SER A 44 1.87 10.80 4.75
N CYS A 45 1.16 9.96 4.00
CA CYS A 45 0.05 10.37 3.16
C CYS A 45 -1.28 9.91 3.79
N TYR A 46 -2.28 10.78 3.76
CA TYR A 46 -3.62 10.42 4.20
C TYR A 46 -4.40 9.85 3.00
N LEU A 47 -4.89 8.63 3.14
CA LEU A 47 -5.78 8.01 2.16
C LEU A 47 -7.19 8.05 2.72
N ILE A 48 -8.15 8.48 1.90
CA ILE A 48 -9.58 8.40 2.25
C ILE A 48 -10.06 7.03 1.77
N PRO A 49 -10.38 6.10 2.68
CA PRO A 49 -10.90 4.80 2.28
C PRO A 49 -12.34 4.95 1.82
N HIS A 50 -12.68 4.28 0.72
CA HIS A 50 -14.06 4.00 0.36
C HIS A 50 -14.28 2.50 0.58
N TRP A 51 -14.98 2.17 1.65
CA TRP A 51 -15.43 0.81 1.90
C TRP A 51 -16.79 0.66 1.22
N GLY A 52 -16.84 -0.16 0.16
CA GLY A 52 -18.09 -0.57 -0.48
C GLY A 52 -18.88 -1.51 0.42
#